data_AF-A0A4P9XX14-F1
#
_entry.id   AF-A0A4P9XX14-F1
#
_cell.length_a   1.000
_cell.length_b   1.000
_cell.length_c   1.000
_cell.angle_alpha   90.00
_cell.angle_beta   90.00
_cell.angle_gamma   90.00
#
_symmetry.space_group_name_H-M   'P 1'
#
loop_
_entity.id
_entity.type
_entity.pdbx_description
1 polymer ?
#
loop_
_entity_poly.entity_id
_entity_poly.type
_entity_poly.pdbx_seq_one_letter_code
_entity_poly.pdbx_strand_id
1 'polypeptide(L)'
;QVSVCIPVDREHGRVMLVSSRSRPNEWILPKGGWESDESKERSAEREAWEEAGVLGQITRQVGVWIKPSKKHAPRIKSRFSVYELEVRETRDVWPEQS
;
A
#
# COMPACT_ATOMS: atom_id res chain seq x y z
N GLN A 1 -4.26 -11.45 3.76
CA GLN A 1 -3.00 -10.76 4.12
C GLN A 1 -2.98 -9.45 3.34
N VAL A 2 -2.36 -8.38 3.82
CA VAL A 2 -2.45 -7.06 3.17
C VAL A 2 -1.03 -6.53 2.91
N SER A 3 -0.78 -6.05 1.72
CA SER A 3 0.40 -5.26 1.36
C SER A 3 0.06 -3.77 1.54
N VAL A 4 1.02 -2.99 2.03
CA VAL A 4 0.88 -1.53 2.18
C VAL A 4 2.11 -0.89 1.55
N CYS A 5 1.88 0.09 0.71
CA CYS A 5 2.95 0.84 0.04
C CYS A 5 3.08 2.24 0.67
N ILE A 6 4.31 2.69 0.90
CA ILE A 6 4.66 4.06 1.27
C ILE A 6 5.42 4.67 0.09
N PRO A 7 4.72 5.39 -0.82
CA PRO A 7 5.37 6.04 -1.93
C PRO A 7 6.11 7.30 -1.44
N VAL A 8 7.42 7.32 -1.63
CA VAL A 8 8.32 8.42 -1.23
C VAL A 8 8.90 9.08 -2.49
N ASP A 9 8.47 10.30 -2.73
CA ASP A 9 9.07 11.21 -3.71
C ASP A 9 10.28 11.87 -3.04
N ARG A 10 11.47 11.27 -3.25
CA ARG A 10 12.72 11.72 -2.65
C ARG A 10 13.17 13.09 -3.17
N GLU A 11 12.85 13.41 -4.42
CA GLU A 11 13.25 14.68 -5.05
C GLU A 11 12.62 15.87 -4.33
N HIS A 12 11.33 15.74 -3.97
CA HIS A 12 10.58 16.81 -3.34
C HIS A 12 10.34 16.60 -1.84
N GLY A 13 10.80 15.49 -1.27
CA GLY A 13 10.61 15.15 0.14
C GLY A 13 9.15 14.90 0.53
N ARG A 14 8.36 14.28 -0.35
CA ARG A 14 6.91 14.06 -0.17
C ARG A 14 6.56 12.58 0.01
N VAL A 15 5.46 12.32 0.70
CA VAL A 15 4.82 11.00 0.77
C VAL A 15 3.44 11.10 0.11
N MET A 16 3.13 10.18 -0.80
CA MET A 16 1.86 10.18 -1.51
C MET A 16 0.83 9.32 -0.76
N LEU A 17 -0.39 9.85 -0.66
CA LEU A 17 -1.52 9.23 0.01
C LEU A 17 -2.74 9.25 -0.92
N VAL A 18 -3.67 8.34 -0.70
CA VAL A 18 -4.96 8.28 -1.39
C VAL A 18 -6.10 8.54 -0.41
N SER A 19 -7.23 9.03 -0.90
CA SER A 19 -8.43 9.19 -0.07
C SER A 19 -9.06 7.82 0.19
N SER A 20 -9.56 7.58 1.41
CA SER A 20 -10.23 6.33 1.71
C SER A 20 -11.62 6.27 1.06
N ARG A 21 -11.85 5.25 0.22
CA ARG A 21 -13.19 4.93 -0.32
C ARG A 21 -14.26 4.77 0.76
N SER A 22 -13.90 4.17 1.90
CA SER A 22 -14.84 3.92 3.00
C SER A 22 -15.03 5.13 3.91
N ARG A 23 -14.09 6.07 3.89
CA ARG A 23 -14.03 7.23 4.79
C ARG A 23 -13.45 8.43 4.04
N PRO A 24 -14.27 9.15 3.25
CA PRO A 24 -13.79 10.16 2.30
C PRO A 24 -12.90 11.26 2.91
N ASN A 25 -12.99 11.50 4.22
CA ASN A 25 -12.20 12.51 4.93
C ASN A 25 -10.90 11.95 5.57
N GLU A 26 -10.55 10.68 5.34
CA GLU A 26 -9.32 10.07 5.82
C GLU A 26 -8.35 9.83 4.65
N TRP A 27 -7.09 10.21 4.84
CA TRP A 27 -5.97 9.85 3.96
C TRP A 27 -5.37 8.52 4.40
N ILE A 28 -5.14 7.65 3.44
CA ILE A 28 -4.55 6.33 3.67
C ILE A 28 -3.38 6.09 2.73
N LEU A 29 -2.54 5.15 3.12
CA LEU A 29 -1.51 4.59 2.24
C LEU A 29 -2.17 3.64 1.21
N PRO A 30 -1.65 3.59 -0.03
CA PRO A 30 -2.05 2.57 -0.99
C PRO A 30 -1.85 1.19 -0.42
N LYS A 31 -2.86 0.34 -0.52
CA LYS A 31 -2.83 -1.00 0.10
C LYS A 31 -3.90 -1.90 -0.51
N GLY A 32 -3.61 -3.19 -0.54
CA GLY A 32 -4.65 -4.16 -0.85
C GLY A 32 -4.27 -5.60 -0.64
N GLY A 33 -5.03 -6.48 -1.29
CA GLY A 33 -4.95 -7.91 -1.11
C GLY A 33 -3.65 -8.44 -1.70
N TRP A 34 -2.95 -9.28 -0.94
CA TRP A 34 -1.89 -10.10 -1.52
C TRP A 34 -2.52 -11.31 -2.24
N GLU A 35 -2.27 -11.43 -3.54
CA GLU A 35 -2.69 -12.56 -4.36
C GLU A 35 -1.63 -13.67 -4.35
N SER A 36 -2.04 -14.93 -4.53
CA SER A 36 -1.15 -16.09 -4.33
C SER A 36 -0.08 -16.28 -5.40
N ASP A 37 -0.21 -15.59 -6.53
CA ASP A 37 0.65 -15.65 -7.71
C ASP A 37 1.72 -14.55 -7.76
N GLU A 38 1.73 -13.62 -6.80
CA GLU A 38 2.71 -12.53 -6.71
C GLU A 38 3.51 -12.51 -5.40
N SER A 39 4.61 -11.76 -5.36
CA SER A 39 5.30 -11.45 -4.10
C SER A 39 4.59 -10.33 -3.35
N LYS A 40 4.84 -10.17 -2.05
CA LYS A 40 4.22 -9.09 -1.26
C LYS A 40 4.72 -7.70 -1.69
N GLU A 41 5.96 -7.64 -2.14
CA GLU A 41 6.60 -6.46 -2.74
C GLU A 41 5.89 -6.10 -4.05
N ARG A 42 5.71 -7.08 -4.95
CA ARG A 42 4.97 -6.90 -6.21
C ARG A 42 3.53 -6.44 -5.97
N SER A 43 2.88 -7.04 -4.98
CA SER A 43 1.57 -6.59 -4.53
C SER A 43 1.57 -5.12 -4.10
N ALA A 44 2.55 -4.68 -3.30
CA ALA A 44 2.64 -3.27 -2.89
C ALA A 44 2.91 -2.32 -4.07
N GLU A 45 3.72 -2.72 -5.05
CA GLU A 45 3.94 -1.96 -6.30
C GLU A 45 2.64 -1.84 -7.10
N ARG A 46 1.92 -2.96 -7.28
CA ARG A 46 0.64 -3.00 -7.98
C ARG A 46 -0.40 -2.09 -7.32
N GLU A 47 -0.55 -2.16 -6.00
CA GLU A 47 -1.51 -1.33 -5.26
C GLU A 47 -1.17 0.16 -5.34
N ALA A 48 0.11 0.53 -5.35
CA ALA A 48 0.52 1.93 -5.56
C ALA A 48 0.17 2.42 -6.98
N TRP A 49 0.31 1.56 -7.98
CA TRP A 49 -0.12 1.84 -9.34
C TRP A 49 -1.65 1.96 -9.43
N GLU A 50 -2.36 0.96 -8.93
CA GLU A 50 -3.80 0.81 -9.04
C GLU A 50 -4.54 1.90 -8.28
N GLU A 51 -4.19 2.18 -7.02
CA GLU A 51 -4.92 3.15 -6.18
C GLU A 51 -4.42 4.60 -6.34
N ALA A 52 -3.13 4.81 -6.66
CA ALA A 52 -2.49 6.13 -6.60
C ALA A 52 -1.85 6.60 -7.92
N GLY A 53 -1.84 5.76 -8.97
CA GLY A 53 -1.16 6.09 -10.22
C GLY A 53 0.37 6.23 -10.08
N VAL A 54 0.95 5.61 -9.04
CA VAL A 54 2.37 5.73 -8.73
C VAL A 54 3.15 4.52 -9.27
N LEU A 55 4.20 4.80 -10.03
CA LEU A 55 5.17 3.82 -10.50
C LEU A 55 6.52 4.09 -9.85
N GLY A 56 7.18 3.01 -9.42
CA GLY A 56 8.46 3.11 -8.73
C GLY A 56 9.06 1.75 -8.44
N GLN A 57 9.98 1.74 -7.47
CA GLN A 57 10.65 0.52 -7.05
C GLN A 57 10.63 0.40 -5.53
N ILE A 58 10.32 -0.79 -5.03
CA ILE A 58 10.42 -1.09 -3.59
C ILE A 58 11.88 -1.00 -3.16
N THR A 59 12.17 -0.17 -2.16
CA THR A 59 13.52 0.01 -1.62
C THR A 59 13.78 -0.91 -0.44
N ARG A 60 12.76 -1.12 0.41
CA ARG A 60 12.85 -1.96 1.61
C ARG A 60 11.49 -2.32 2.18
N GLN A 61 11.46 -3.39 2.96
CA GLN A 61 10.37 -3.64 3.90
C GLN A 61 10.56 -2.77 5.15
N VAL A 62 9.57 -1.96 5.48
CA VAL A 62 9.57 -1.10 6.67
C VAL A 62 9.16 -1.89 7.91
N GLY A 63 8.21 -2.83 7.76
CA GLY A 63 7.82 -3.70 8.86
C GLY A 63 6.59 -4.54 8.60
N VAL A 64 6.15 -5.26 9.64
CA VAL A 64 4.95 -6.08 9.63
C VAL A 64 4.08 -5.72 10.83
N TRP A 65 2.82 -5.36 10.58
CA TRP A 65 1.83 -5.09 11.61
C TRP A 65 0.79 -6.21 11.67
N ILE A 66 0.51 -6.72 12.88
CA ILE A 66 -0.45 -7.81 13.10
C ILE A 66 -1.63 -7.26 13.89
N LYS A 67 -2.83 -7.38 13.31
CA LYS A 67 -4.09 -7.04 13.99
C LYS A 67 -4.70 -8.33 14.56
N PRO A 68 -4.74 -8.49 15.90
CA PRO A 68 -5.34 -9.67 16.52
C PRO A 68 -6.87 -9.68 16.35
N SER A 69 -7.47 -10.87 16.33
CA SER A 69 -8.93 -11.02 16.35
C SER A 69 -9.49 -10.71 17.73
N LYS A 70 -10.50 -9.83 17.79
CA LYS A 70 -11.21 -9.53 19.04
C LYS A 70 -12.14 -10.66 19.51
N LYS A 71 -12.55 -11.57 18.62
CA LYS A 71 -13.58 -12.59 18.91
C LYS A 71 -13.03 -13.97 19.28
N HIS A 72 -11.79 -14.28 18.88
CA HIS A 72 -11.20 -15.62 19.02
C HIS A 72 -9.70 -15.49 19.22
N ALA A 73 -9.24 -15.02 20.39
CA ALA A 73 -7.81 -15.13 20.72
C ALA A 73 -7.43 -16.62 20.75
N PRO A 74 -6.40 -17.08 20.00
CA PRO A 74 -5.25 -16.33 19.46
C PRO A 74 -5.26 -16.14 17.92
N ARG A 75 -6.40 -16.19 17.22
CA ARG A 75 -6.45 -16.04 15.76
C ARG A 75 -6.05 -14.63 15.30
N ILE A 76 -5.16 -14.55 14.32
CA ILE A 76 -4.80 -13.31 13.61
C ILE A 76 -5.96 -12.89 12.70
N LYS A 77 -6.42 -11.63 12.81
CA LYS A 77 -7.46 -11.08 11.92
C LYS A 77 -6.86 -10.59 10.60
N SER A 78 -5.75 -9.87 10.68
CA SER A 78 -5.06 -9.31 9.51
C SER A 78 -3.58 -9.14 9.79
N ARG A 79 -2.74 -9.37 8.78
CA ARG A 79 -1.30 -9.09 8.78
C ARG A 79 -1.02 -8.12 7.63
N PHE A 80 -0.41 -7.00 7.95
CA PHE A 80 -0.04 -5.92 7.04
C PHE A 80 1.47 -5.97 6.85
N SER A 81 1.95 -6.08 5.62
CA SER A 81 3.37 -6.00 5.28
C SER A 81 3.60 -4.66 4.61
N VAL A 82 4.43 -3.81 5.21
CA VAL A 82 4.59 -2.41 4.82
C VAL A 82 5.92 -2.25 4.10
N TYR A 83 5.88 -1.63 2.92
CA TYR A 83 7.03 -1.43 2.06
C TYR A 83 7.18 0.05 1.69
N GLU A 84 8.43 0.49 1.60
CA GLU A 84 8.78 1.80 1.04
C GLU A 84 8.99 1.64 -0.47
N LEU A 85 8.38 2.53 -1.25
CA LEU A 85 8.53 2.62 -2.69
C LEU A 85 9.13 3.98 -3.04
N GLU A 86 10.25 3.98 -3.75
CA GLU A 86 10.80 5.20 -4.30
C GLU A 86 10.07 5.53 -5.60
N VAL A 87 9.41 6.70 -5.60
CA VAL A 87 8.61 7.16 -6.73
C VAL A 87 9.53 7.51 -7.90
N ARG A 88 9.23 6.97 -9.07
CA ARG A 88 9.91 7.29 -10.33
C ARG A 88 9.03 8.08 -11.27
N GLU A 89 7.76 7.75 -11.30
CA GLU A 89 6.78 8.36 -12.18
C GLU A 89 5.40 8.34 -11.52
N THR A 90 4.62 9.36 -11.82
CA THR A 90 3.18 9.41 -11.54
C THR A 90 2.43 9.49 -12.86
N ARG A 91 1.27 8.82 -12.96
CA ARG A 91 0.40 8.93 -14.14
C ARG A 91 -0.83 9.75 -13.80
N ASP A 92 -1.31 10.48 -14.80
CA ASP A 92 -2.57 11.22 -14.72
C ASP A 92 -3.81 10.32 -14.90
N VAL A 93 -3.60 9.09 -15.38
CA VAL A 93 -4.64 8.08 -15.59
C VAL A 93 -4.17 6.77 -14.98
N TRP A 94 -4.97 6.22 -14.06
CA TRP A 94 -4.67 4.95 -13.40
C TRP A 94 -5.92 4.10 -13.14
N PRO A 95 -5.78 2.79 -12.89
CA PRO A 95 -6.90 1.83 -12.91
C PRO A 95 -8.06 2.15 -11.96
N GLU A 96 -7.76 2.60 -10.73
CA GLU A 96 -8.76 2.81 -9.69
C GLU A 96 -9.09 4.27 -9.41
N GLN A 97 -8.69 5.17 -10.31
CA GLN A 97 -9.04 6.59 -10.21
C GLN A 97 -10.57 6.76 -10.14
N SER A 98 -11.01 7.59 -9.21
CA SER A 98 -12.43 7.85 -8.92
C SER A 98 -12.83 9.25 -9.37
#